data_AF-A0A9N7UQQ4-F1
#
_entry.id   AF-A0A9N7UQQ4-F1
#
_cell.length_a   1.000
_cell.length_b   1.000
_cell.length_c   1.000
_cell.angle_alpha   90.00
_cell.angle_beta   90.00
_cell.angle_gamma   90.00
#
_symmetry.space_group_name_H-M   'P 1'
#
loop_
_entity.id
_entity.type
_entity.pdbx_description
1 polymer ?
#
loop_
_entity_poly.entity_id
_entity_poly.type
_entity_poly.pdbx_seq_one_letter_code
_entity_poly.pdbx_strand_id
1 'polypeptide(L)'
;MRAAEAQKQAAEEEQRKLFLSAKQKMMKLRKEKETELFREVQRQREGLMKKLTDQQQEQTVNEDQRIAKAVAEQEARREQQLREEEEKRAAGSRSIAEHRELMRQETEQRDKEEQQRSRDMQVAKKEADSIYCEKEKAKAQRIREDLKKIQDCNSKRMAAKAARQQQLRREEEEFEARTRALLAEEEKQFLIYSHEVIHAAAEAQRDVFPLCKAASEGIGGGLGPVFGGVRPSYMVQDRSGAQMPNYSSGATQNIKELHETVDIQEAKKRLGFMWED
;
A
#
# COMPACT_ATOMS: atom_id res chain seq x y z
N MET A 1 -54.98 -173.01 5.11
CA MET A 1 -55.39 -171.79 5.84
C MET A 1 -54.20 -170.83 5.95
N ARG A 2 -53.92 -170.02 4.91
CA ARG A 2 -52.92 -168.91 4.91
C ARG A 2 -52.99 -167.99 3.67
N ALA A 3 -53.99 -168.14 2.80
CA ALA A 3 -54.12 -167.37 1.56
C ALA A 3 -55.25 -166.30 1.59
N ALA A 4 -56.24 -166.43 2.48
CA ALA A 4 -57.39 -165.53 2.53
C ALA A 4 -57.16 -164.26 3.38
N GLU A 5 -56.23 -164.28 4.35
CA GLU A 5 -55.94 -163.11 5.21
C GLU A 5 -54.99 -162.10 4.54
N ALA A 6 -54.11 -162.55 3.65
CA ALA A 6 -53.20 -161.68 2.89
C ALA A 6 -53.93 -160.76 1.88
N GLN A 7 -55.09 -161.19 1.36
CA GLN A 7 -55.91 -160.36 0.46
C GLN A 7 -56.67 -159.24 1.18
N LYS A 8 -57.05 -159.43 2.46
CA LYS A 8 -57.73 -158.38 3.24
C LYS A 8 -56.78 -157.25 3.65
N GLN A 9 -55.54 -157.56 4.00
CA GLN A 9 -54.53 -156.54 4.37
C GLN A 9 -54.08 -155.70 3.16
N ALA A 10 -53.97 -156.29 1.97
CA ALA A 10 -53.65 -155.55 0.75
C ALA A 10 -54.75 -154.55 0.35
N ALA A 11 -56.03 -154.90 0.55
CA ALA A 11 -57.15 -154.01 0.24
C ALA A 11 -57.25 -152.82 1.22
N GLU A 12 -56.93 -153.01 2.51
CA GLU A 12 -56.90 -151.92 3.49
C GLU A 12 -55.71 -150.96 3.29
N GLU A 13 -54.55 -151.46 2.84
CA GLU A 13 -53.42 -150.59 2.46
C GLU A 13 -53.70 -149.78 1.19
N GLU A 14 -54.38 -150.35 0.19
CA GLU A 14 -54.84 -149.65 -1.00
C GLU A 14 -55.81 -148.51 -0.64
N GLN A 15 -56.77 -148.75 0.27
CA GLN A 15 -57.68 -147.71 0.74
C GLN A 15 -56.97 -146.61 1.54
N ARG A 16 -55.97 -146.94 2.36
CA ARG A 16 -55.13 -145.93 3.05
C ARG A 16 -54.31 -145.10 2.07
N LYS A 17 -53.73 -145.71 1.04
CA LYS A 17 -52.99 -145.00 -0.03
C LYS A 17 -53.89 -144.05 -0.81
N LEU A 18 -55.10 -144.48 -1.17
CA LEU A 18 -56.09 -143.64 -1.84
C LEU A 18 -56.47 -142.41 -0.98
N PHE A 19 -56.74 -142.61 0.32
CA PHE A 19 -57.10 -141.52 1.22
C PHE A 19 -55.95 -140.51 1.45
N LEU A 20 -54.71 -141.00 1.58
CA LEU A 20 -53.52 -140.16 1.66
C LEU A 20 -53.31 -139.36 0.36
N SER A 21 -53.49 -139.98 -0.80
CA SER A 21 -53.38 -139.31 -2.10
C SER A 21 -54.44 -138.21 -2.27
N ALA A 22 -55.67 -138.44 -1.81
CA ALA A 22 -56.75 -137.46 -1.84
C ALA A 22 -56.47 -136.27 -0.89
N LYS A 23 -55.97 -136.54 0.33
CA LYS A 23 -55.58 -135.50 1.29
C LYS A 23 -54.42 -134.64 0.78
N GLN A 24 -53.42 -135.25 0.13
CA GLN A 24 -52.32 -134.51 -0.50
C GLN A 24 -52.81 -133.62 -1.65
N LYS A 25 -53.72 -134.10 -2.50
CA LYS A 25 -54.32 -133.28 -3.57
C LYS A 25 -55.12 -132.10 -3.02
N MET A 26 -55.95 -132.32 -1.99
CA MET A 26 -56.66 -131.23 -1.31
C MET A 26 -55.73 -130.20 -0.68
N MET A 27 -54.60 -130.64 -0.10
CA MET A 27 -53.61 -129.73 0.48
C MET A 27 -52.89 -128.89 -0.58
N LYS A 28 -52.59 -129.47 -1.75
CA LYS A 28 -52.01 -128.72 -2.89
C LYS A 28 -52.96 -127.66 -3.42
N LEU A 29 -54.23 -128.02 -3.65
CA LEU A 29 -55.26 -127.07 -4.12
C LEU A 29 -55.50 -125.93 -3.12
N ARG A 30 -55.44 -126.20 -1.81
CA ARG A 30 -55.52 -125.15 -0.77
C ARG A 30 -54.32 -124.20 -0.84
N LYS A 31 -53.11 -124.73 -0.98
CA LYS A 31 -51.89 -123.91 -1.12
C LYS A 31 -51.92 -123.07 -2.39
N GLU A 32 -52.35 -123.64 -3.52
CA GLU A 32 -52.46 -122.92 -4.79
C GLU A 32 -53.47 -121.76 -4.69
N LYS A 33 -54.66 -122.02 -4.13
CA LYS A 33 -55.68 -120.98 -3.92
C LYS A 33 -55.22 -119.88 -2.96
N GLU A 34 -54.47 -120.24 -1.92
CA GLU A 34 -53.87 -119.28 -0.99
C GLU A 34 -52.78 -118.43 -1.67
N THR A 35 -51.95 -119.03 -2.53
CA THR A 35 -50.96 -118.29 -3.32
C THR A 35 -51.56 -117.39 -4.39
N GLU A 36 -52.69 -117.78 -4.99
CA GLU A 36 -53.42 -116.94 -5.95
C GLU A 36 -54.07 -115.74 -5.26
N LEU A 37 -54.75 -115.96 -4.13
CA LEU A 37 -55.27 -114.89 -3.29
C LEU A 37 -54.16 -113.93 -2.84
N PHE A 38 -53.00 -114.45 -2.45
CA PHE A 38 -51.84 -113.64 -2.09
C PHE A 38 -51.30 -112.80 -3.27
N ARG A 39 -51.25 -113.38 -4.48
CA ARG A 39 -50.84 -112.67 -5.70
C ARG A 39 -51.82 -111.56 -6.08
N GLU A 40 -53.12 -111.79 -5.96
CA GLU A 40 -54.14 -110.77 -6.25
C GLU A 40 -54.08 -109.61 -5.26
N VAL A 41 -53.93 -109.90 -3.96
CA VAL A 41 -53.73 -108.87 -2.93
C VAL A 41 -52.44 -108.07 -3.17
N GLN A 42 -51.35 -108.74 -3.60
CA GLN A 42 -50.12 -108.03 -3.98
C GLN A 42 -50.31 -107.12 -5.20
N ARG A 43 -50.98 -107.56 -6.26
CA ARG A 43 -51.27 -106.71 -7.43
C ARG A 43 -52.12 -105.50 -7.07
N GLN A 44 -53.12 -105.69 -6.21
CA GLN A 44 -53.95 -104.59 -5.72
C GLN A 44 -53.11 -103.59 -4.90
N ARG A 45 -52.23 -104.10 -4.02
CA ARG A 45 -51.31 -103.28 -3.22
C ARG A 45 -50.32 -102.52 -4.10
N GLU A 46 -49.74 -103.16 -5.11
CA GLU A 46 -48.82 -102.52 -6.07
C GLU A 46 -49.53 -101.45 -6.91
N GLY A 47 -50.77 -101.71 -7.35
CA GLY A 47 -51.57 -100.73 -8.08
C GLY A 47 -51.91 -99.50 -7.24
N LEU A 48 -52.21 -99.69 -5.95
CA LEU A 48 -52.41 -98.60 -5.00
C LEU A 48 -51.11 -97.81 -4.74
N MET A 49 -49.98 -98.50 -4.55
CA MET A 49 -48.68 -97.87 -4.36
C MET A 49 -48.27 -97.01 -5.56
N LYS A 50 -48.44 -97.52 -6.80
CA LYS A 50 -48.13 -96.78 -8.02
C LYS A 50 -48.97 -95.49 -8.16
N LYS A 51 -50.28 -95.58 -7.90
CA LYS A 51 -51.15 -94.40 -7.93
C LYS A 51 -50.76 -93.38 -6.86
N LEU A 52 -50.36 -93.84 -5.68
CA LEU A 52 -49.87 -92.97 -4.61
C LEU A 52 -48.57 -92.26 -5.01
N THR A 53 -47.63 -92.96 -5.64
CA THR A 53 -46.37 -92.37 -6.12
C THR A 53 -46.61 -91.39 -7.26
N ASP A 54 -47.50 -91.68 -8.20
CA ASP A 54 -47.83 -90.78 -9.31
C ASP A 54 -48.49 -89.49 -8.78
N GLN A 55 -49.41 -89.61 -7.81
CA GLN A 55 -50.02 -88.45 -7.14
C GLN A 55 -48.99 -87.62 -6.36
N GLN A 56 -48.06 -88.26 -5.64
CA GLN A 56 -46.96 -87.56 -4.97
C GLN A 56 -46.03 -86.86 -5.96
N GLN A 57 -45.75 -87.49 -7.11
CA GLN A 57 -44.87 -86.93 -8.12
C GLN A 57 -45.52 -85.74 -8.86
N GLU A 58 -46.82 -85.81 -9.14
CA GLU A 58 -47.56 -84.69 -9.72
C GLU A 58 -47.73 -83.51 -8.75
N GLN A 59 -47.91 -83.80 -7.45
CA GLN A 59 -47.92 -82.77 -6.40
C GLN A 59 -46.57 -82.06 -6.30
N THR A 60 -45.47 -82.81 -6.25
CA THR A 60 -44.11 -82.24 -6.20
C THR A 60 -43.78 -81.40 -7.43
N VAL A 61 -44.11 -81.86 -8.64
CA VAL A 61 -43.88 -81.06 -9.86
C VAL A 61 -44.70 -79.78 -9.89
N ASN A 62 -45.96 -79.81 -9.41
CA ASN A 62 -46.79 -78.61 -9.32
C ASN A 62 -46.26 -77.61 -8.26
N GLU A 63 -45.73 -78.12 -7.14
CA GLU A 63 -45.09 -77.31 -6.12
C GLU A 63 -43.79 -76.69 -6.64
N ASP A 64 -42.94 -77.47 -7.32
CA ASP A 64 -41.69 -77.00 -7.92
C ASP A 64 -41.94 -75.90 -8.97
N GLN A 65 -42.99 -76.03 -9.79
CA GLN A 65 -43.36 -74.98 -10.75
C GLN A 65 -43.83 -73.69 -10.06
N ARG A 66 -44.55 -73.80 -8.93
CA ARG A 66 -44.97 -72.64 -8.14
C ARG A 66 -43.76 -71.98 -7.48
N ILE A 67 -42.83 -72.78 -6.96
CA ILE A 67 -41.57 -72.30 -6.37
C ILE A 67 -40.74 -71.61 -7.44
N ALA A 68 -40.55 -72.21 -8.62
CA ALA A 68 -39.78 -71.62 -9.71
C ALA A 68 -40.37 -70.27 -10.17
N LYS A 69 -41.70 -70.16 -10.28
CA LYS A 69 -42.37 -68.89 -10.60
C LYS A 69 -42.18 -67.85 -9.50
N ALA A 70 -42.33 -68.24 -8.23
CA ALA A 70 -42.13 -67.33 -7.11
C ALA A 70 -40.68 -66.85 -7.00
N VAL A 71 -39.70 -67.72 -7.27
CA VAL A 71 -38.27 -67.38 -7.33
C VAL A 71 -37.99 -66.41 -8.47
N ALA A 72 -38.48 -66.68 -9.68
CA ALA A 72 -38.29 -65.80 -10.83
C ALA A 72 -38.92 -64.41 -10.60
N GLU A 73 -40.10 -64.33 -9.99
CA GLU A 73 -40.73 -63.06 -9.64
C GLU A 73 -39.93 -62.31 -8.57
N GLN A 74 -39.40 -63.02 -7.57
CA GLN A 74 -38.57 -62.42 -6.52
C GLN A 74 -37.23 -61.91 -7.08
N GLU A 75 -36.61 -62.65 -8.00
CA GLU A 75 -35.38 -62.24 -8.69
C GLU A 75 -35.61 -61.01 -9.55
N ALA A 76 -36.68 -60.97 -10.35
CA ALA A 76 -37.04 -59.81 -11.16
C ALA A 76 -37.27 -58.55 -10.29
N ARG A 77 -37.94 -58.69 -9.15
CA ARG A 77 -38.14 -57.58 -8.19
C ARG A 77 -36.82 -57.10 -7.59
N ARG A 78 -35.92 -58.02 -7.23
CA ARG A 78 -34.58 -57.67 -6.71
C ARG A 78 -33.74 -56.96 -7.77
N GLU A 79 -33.78 -57.43 -9.00
CA GLU A 79 -33.03 -56.80 -10.10
C GLU A 79 -33.53 -55.37 -10.38
N GLN A 80 -34.84 -55.14 -10.35
CA GLN A 80 -35.41 -53.79 -10.47
C GLN A 80 -34.96 -52.88 -9.32
N GLN A 81 -34.97 -53.37 -8.09
CA GLN A 81 -34.49 -52.61 -6.93
C GLN A 81 -33.01 -52.25 -7.04
N LEU A 82 -32.17 -53.19 -7.47
CA LEU A 82 -30.74 -52.93 -7.68
C LEU A 82 -30.52 -51.88 -8.76
N ARG A 83 -31.24 -51.96 -9.89
CA ARG A 83 -31.15 -50.96 -10.96
C ARG A 83 -31.59 -49.57 -10.49
N GLU A 84 -32.69 -49.47 -9.76
CA GLU A 84 -33.13 -48.20 -9.18
C GLU A 84 -32.13 -47.63 -8.17
N GLU A 85 -31.53 -48.47 -7.32
CA GLU A 85 -30.49 -48.04 -6.40
C GLU A 85 -29.22 -47.57 -7.12
N GLU A 86 -28.79 -48.28 -8.17
CA GLU A 86 -27.66 -47.90 -8.99
C GLU A 86 -27.91 -46.58 -9.73
N GLU A 87 -29.12 -46.38 -10.28
CA GLU A 87 -29.50 -45.11 -10.90
C GLU A 87 -29.50 -43.96 -9.90
N LYS A 88 -30.05 -44.17 -8.69
CA LYS A 88 -30.02 -43.17 -7.60
C LYS A 88 -28.59 -42.84 -7.17
N ARG A 89 -27.73 -43.86 -7.02
CA ARG A 89 -26.30 -43.68 -6.68
C ARG A 89 -25.55 -42.97 -7.80
N ALA A 90 -25.82 -43.30 -9.05
CA ALA A 90 -25.21 -42.66 -10.22
C ALA A 90 -25.66 -41.20 -10.35
N ALA A 91 -26.95 -40.91 -10.20
CA ALA A 91 -27.50 -39.55 -10.21
C ALA A 91 -26.91 -38.69 -9.08
N GLY A 92 -26.83 -39.25 -7.85
CA GLY A 92 -26.18 -38.58 -6.72
C GLY A 92 -24.70 -38.27 -7.00
N SER A 93 -23.97 -39.23 -7.57
CA SER A 93 -22.56 -39.06 -7.92
C SER A 93 -22.35 -37.99 -9.01
N ARG A 94 -23.23 -37.95 -10.03
CA ARG A 94 -23.20 -36.92 -11.09
C ARG A 94 -23.48 -35.53 -10.53
N SER A 95 -24.51 -35.37 -9.71
CA SER A 95 -24.83 -34.09 -9.07
C SER A 95 -23.68 -33.57 -8.20
N ILE A 96 -23.02 -34.45 -7.44
CA ILE A 96 -21.83 -34.08 -6.66
C ILE A 96 -20.67 -33.65 -7.57
N ALA A 97 -20.45 -34.34 -8.69
CA ALA A 97 -19.40 -33.99 -9.66
C ALA A 97 -19.66 -32.62 -10.31
N GLU A 98 -20.89 -32.38 -10.78
CA GLU A 98 -21.31 -31.11 -11.39
C GLU A 98 -21.15 -29.94 -10.41
N HIS A 99 -21.61 -30.09 -9.17
CA HIS A 99 -21.44 -29.07 -8.15
C HIS A 99 -19.95 -28.77 -7.88
N ARG A 100 -19.10 -29.79 -7.81
CA ARG A 100 -17.64 -29.60 -7.63
C ARG A 100 -17.00 -28.88 -8.82
N GLU A 101 -17.46 -29.14 -10.03
CA GLU A 101 -16.99 -28.45 -11.23
C GLU A 101 -17.41 -26.98 -11.24
N LEU A 102 -18.68 -26.69 -10.92
CA LEU A 102 -19.17 -25.32 -10.82
C LEU A 102 -18.41 -24.52 -9.76
N MET A 103 -18.18 -25.09 -8.58
CA MET A 103 -17.41 -24.43 -7.53
C MET A 103 -15.96 -24.15 -7.95
N ARG A 104 -15.32 -25.07 -8.68
CA ARG A 104 -13.97 -24.86 -9.22
C ARG A 104 -13.96 -23.72 -10.25
N GLN A 105 -14.93 -23.69 -11.15
CA GLN A 105 -15.03 -22.62 -12.16
C GLN A 105 -15.31 -21.26 -11.52
N GLU A 106 -16.21 -21.21 -10.54
CA GLU A 106 -16.53 -19.96 -9.83
C GLU A 106 -15.33 -19.43 -9.04
N THR A 107 -14.61 -20.29 -8.33
CA THR A 107 -13.39 -19.89 -7.62
C THR A 107 -12.31 -19.40 -8.57
N GLU A 108 -12.08 -20.09 -9.69
CA GLU A 108 -11.12 -19.65 -10.70
C GLU A 108 -11.49 -18.30 -11.33
N GLN A 109 -12.77 -18.05 -11.57
CA GLN A 109 -13.24 -16.74 -12.07
C GLN A 109 -13.03 -15.63 -11.03
N ARG A 110 -13.38 -15.88 -9.77
CA ARG A 110 -13.15 -14.93 -8.67
C ARG A 110 -11.67 -14.60 -8.52
N ASP A 111 -10.80 -15.60 -8.58
CA ASP A 111 -9.35 -15.40 -8.48
C ASP A 111 -8.82 -14.57 -9.66
N LYS A 112 -9.30 -14.82 -10.88
CA LYS A 112 -8.95 -14.01 -12.07
C LYS A 112 -9.41 -12.57 -11.92
N GLU A 113 -10.64 -12.35 -11.44
CA GLU A 113 -11.16 -11.01 -11.18
C GLU A 113 -10.36 -10.29 -10.10
N GLU A 114 -10.01 -10.96 -9.00
CA GLU A 114 -9.21 -10.37 -7.92
C GLU A 114 -7.80 -10.02 -8.41
N GLN A 115 -7.18 -10.92 -9.18
CA GLN A 115 -5.89 -10.64 -9.83
C GLN A 115 -6.00 -9.42 -10.74
N GLN A 116 -7.04 -9.32 -11.56
CA GLN A 116 -7.23 -8.16 -12.43
C GLN A 116 -7.43 -6.87 -11.62
N ARG A 117 -8.32 -6.89 -10.61
CA ARG A 117 -8.54 -5.74 -9.71
C ARG A 117 -7.26 -5.31 -9.02
N SER A 118 -6.43 -6.27 -8.58
CA SER A 118 -5.14 -5.98 -7.95
C SER A 118 -4.17 -5.29 -8.92
N ARG A 119 -4.13 -5.72 -10.19
CA ARG A 119 -3.32 -5.12 -11.24
C ARG A 119 -3.81 -3.70 -11.55
N ASP A 120 -5.11 -3.53 -11.74
CA ASP A 120 -5.71 -2.23 -12.03
C ASP A 120 -5.45 -1.23 -10.88
N MET A 121 -5.56 -1.69 -9.63
CA MET A 121 -5.22 -0.88 -8.46
C MET A 121 -3.74 -0.49 -8.44
N GLN A 122 -2.83 -1.40 -8.80
CA GLN A 122 -1.40 -1.09 -8.89
C GLN A 122 -1.11 -0.07 -9.99
N VAL A 123 -1.76 -0.19 -11.15
CA VAL A 123 -1.63 0.77 -12.25
C VAL A 123 -2.13 2.14 -11.82
N ALA A 124 -3.32 2.22 -11.23
CA ALA A 124 -3.88 3.48 -10.74
C ALA A 124 -2.98 4.16 -9.69
N LYS A 125 -2.35 3.38 -8.80
CA LYS A 125 -1.35 3.91 -7.84
C LYS A 125 -0.14 4.49 -8.56
N LYS A 126 0.43 3.77 -9.53
CA LYS A 126 1.59 4.25 -10.31
C LYS A 126 1.27 5.53 -11.09
N GLU A 127 0.08 5.62 -11.68
CA GLU A 127 -0.37 6.82 -12.39
C GLU A 127 -0.53 8.01 -11.43
N ALA A 128 -1.13 7.79 -10.26
CA ALA A 128 -1.25 8.82 -9.23
C ALA A 128 0.13 9.32 -8.76
N ASP A 129 1.08 8.41 -8.53
CA ASP A 129 2.46 8.74 -8.16
C ASP A 129 3.16 9.53 -9.26
N SER A 130 2.98 9.14 -10.54
CA SER A 130 3.54 9.87 -11.69
C SER A 130 3.01 11.31 -11.75
N ILE A 131 1.69 11.49 -11.64
CA ILE A 131 1.05 12.81 -11.64
C ILE A 131 1.55 13.64 -10.45
N TYR A 132 1.70 13.03 -9.29
CA TYR A 132 2.22 13.70 -8.10
C TYR A 132 3.66 14.18 -8.32
N CYS A 133 4.54 13.32 -8.82
CA CYS A 133 5.92 13.67 -9.14
C CYS A 133 6.01 14.79 -10.19
N GLU A 134 5.16 14.78 -11.22
CA GLU A 134 5.10 15.86 -12.21
C GLU A 134 4.67 17.19 -11.59
N LYS A 135 3.64 17.17 -10.72
CA LYS A 135 3.19 18.36 -9.99
C LYS A 135 4.29 18.93 -9.11
N GLU A 136 5.02 18.09 -8.38
CA GLU A 136 6.13 18.55 -7.53
C GLU A 136 7.27 19.14 -8.36
N LYS A 137 7.64 18.52 -9.49
CA LYS A 137 8.62 19.09 -10.43
C LYS A 137 8.17 20.45 -10.96
N ALA A 138 6.91 20.58 -11.37
CA ALA A 138 6.36 21.84 -11.88
C ALA A 138 6.36 22.94 -10.81
N LYS A 139 6.02 22.62 -9.55
CA LYS A 139 6.11 23.56 -8.42
C LYS A 139 7.55 24.02 -8.19
N ALA A 140 8.50 23.08 -8.14
CA ALA A 140 9.91 23.40 -7.96
C ALA A 140 10.46 24.29 -9.08
N GLN A 141 10.04 24.04 -10.32
CA GLN A 141 10.38 24.89 -11.47
C GLN A 141 9.82 26.31 -11.31
N ARG A 142 8.54 26.46 -10.95
CA ARG A 142 7.92 27.78 -10.71
C ARG A 142 8.66 28.56 -9.63
N ILE A 143 8.94 27.92 -8.49
CA ILE A 143 9.70 28.55 -7.39
C ILE A 143 11.07 29.03 -7.90
N ARG A 144 11.78 28.19 -8.68
CA ARG A 144 13.08 28.55 -9.24
C ARG A 144 12.99 29.75 -10.19
N GLU A 145 11.97 29.80 -11.04
CA GLU A 145 11.74 30.92 -11.94
C GLU A 145 11.41 32.20 -11.19
N ASP A 146 10.57 32.12 -10.15
CA ASP A 146 10.19 33.29 -9.35
C ASP A 146 11.38 33.83 -8.54
N LEU A 147 12.23 32.94 -8.00
CA LEU A 147 13.48 33.36 -7.36
C LEU A 147 14.42 34.09 -8.33
N LYS A 148 14.55 33.60 -9.57
CA LYS A 148 15.32 34.29 -10.60
C LYS A 148 14.74 35.67 -10.91
N LYS A 149 13.41 35.78 -11.08
CA LYS A 149 12.73 37.07 -11.32
C LYS A 149 13.00 38.05 -10.18
N ILE A 150 12.93 37.60 -8.92
CA ILE A 150 13.22 38.43 -7.75
C ILE A 150 14.69 38.89 -7.77
N GLN A 151 15.63 37.98 -8.05
CA GLN A 151 17.05 38.31 -8.15
C GLN A 151 17.31 39.36 -9.24
N ASP A 152 16.70 39.20 -10.42
CA ASP A 152 16.85 40.15 -11.53
C ASP A 152 16.24 41.51 -11.18
N CYS A 153 15.07 41.54 -10.55
CA CYS A 153 14.43 42.76 -10.07
C CYS A 153 15.30 43.48 -9.03
N ASN A 154 15.86 42.73 -8.07
CA ASN A 154 16.75 43.29 -7.05
C ASN A 154 18.03 43.85 -7.68
N SER A 155 18.62 43.13 -8.63
CA SER A 155 19.81 43.58 -9.38
C SER A 155 19.55 44.89 -10.13
N LYS A 156 18.41 44.98 -10.83
CA LYS A 156 17.97 46.20 -11.52
C LYS A 156 17.76 47.36 -10.54
N ARG A 157 17.11 47.12 -9.40
CA ARG A 157 16.92 48.15 -8.36
C ARG A 157 18.24 48.64 -7.78
N MET A 158 19.19 47.74 -7.52
CA MET A 158 20.52 48.08 -7.03
C MET A 158 21.30 48.91 -8.05
N ALA A 159 21.28 48.51 -9.32
CA ALA A 159 21.92 49.27 -10.40
C ALA A 159 21.31 50.67 -10.53
N ALA A 160 19.98 50.81 -10.49
CA ALA A 160 19.30 52.10 -10.54
C ALA A 160 19.65 52.99 -9.34
N LYS A 161 19.72 52.43 -8.12
CA LYS A 161 20.13 53.16 -6.92
C LYS A 161 21.58 53.64 -7.03
N ALA A 162 22.48 52.78 -7.49
CA ALA A 162 23.88 53.14 -7.68
C ALA A 162 24.05 54.25 -8.73
N ALA A 163 23.33 54.17 -9.85
CA ALA A 163 23.31 55.22 -10.87
C ALA A 163 22.82 56.57 -10.32
N ARG A 164 21.72 56.58 -9.55
CA ARG A 164 21.22 57.79 -8.89
C ARG A 164 22.23 58.37 -7.90
N GLN A 165 22.89 57.52 -7.11
CA GLN A 165 23.92 57.97 -6.16
C GLN A 165 25.15 58.55 -6.87
N GLN A 166 25.54 57.98 -8.02
CA GLN A 166 26.61 58.56 -8.82
C GLN A 166 26.22 59.91 -9.42
N GLN A 167 24.96 60.10 -9.85
CA GLN A 167 24.46 61.39 -10.32
C GLN A 167 24.47 62.44 -9.22
N LEU A 168 23.93 62.12 -8.04
CA LEU A 168 23.94 63.04 -6.89
C LEU A 168 25.35 63.47 -6.50
N ARG A 169 26.32 62.54 -6.45
CA ARG A 169 27.71 62.90 -6.15
C ARG A 169 28.31 63.85 -7.19
N ARG A 170 28.00 63.66 -8.48
CA ARG A 170 28.46 64.58 -9.52
C ARG A 170 27.82 65.95 -9.37
N GLU A 171 26.52 66.01 -9.06
CA GLU A 171 25.82 67.27 -8.81
C GLU A 171 26.37 67.99 -7.58
N GLU A 172 26.70 67.26 -6.51
CA GLU A 172 27.38 67.78 -5.31
C GLU A 172 28.77 68.34 -5.66
N GLU A 173 29.59 67.58 -6.39
CA GLU A 173 30.91 68.01 -6.85
C GLU A 173 30.84 69.26 -7.75
N GLU A 174 29.87 69.31 -8.66
CA GLU A 174 29.61 70.48 -9.51
C GLU A 174 29.17 71.69 -8.69
N PHE A 175 28.29 71.50 -7.70
CA PHE A 175 27.83 72.56 -6.82
C PHE A 175 28.97 73.11 -5.96
N GLU A 176 29.80 72.23 -5.39
CA GLU A 176 30.99 72.63 -4.64
C GLU A 176 31.99 73.39 -5.52
N ALA A 177 32.19 72.95 -6.77
CA ALA A 177 33.07 73.64 -7.71
C ALA A 177 32.56 75.06 -8.04
N ARG A 178 31.25 75.21 -8.28
CA ARG A 178 30.62 76.53 -8.52
C ARG A 178 30.73 77.42 -7.28
N THR A 179 30.47 76.88 -6.10
CA THR A 179 30.58 77.60 -4.83
C THR A 179 32.01 78.05 -4.56
N ARG A 180 33.01 77.18 -4.79
CA ARG A 180 34.43 77.52 -4.68
C ARG A 180 34.83 78.63 -5.66
N ALA A 181 34.34 78.58 -6.90
CA ALA A 181 34.60 79.63 -7.87
C ALA A 181 34.01 80.98 -7.43
N LEU A 182 32.77 80.99 -6.95
CA LEU A 182 32.11 82.19 -6.44
C LEU A 182 32.88 82.78 -5.24
N LEU A 183 33.24 81.96 -4.25
CA LEU A 183 34.02 82.39 -3.09
C LEU A 183 35.37 83.00 -3.49
N ALA A 184 36.05 82.43 -4.49
CA ALA A 184 37.30 82.98 -4.98
C ALA A 184 37.13 84.35 -5.68
N GLU A 185 35.97 84.60 -6.30
CA GLU A 185 35.64 85.93 -6.85
C GLU A 185 35.32 86.93 -5.73
N GLU A 186 34.52 86.53 -4.75
CA GLU A 186 34.20 87.35 -3.56
C GLU A 186 35.45 87.70 -2.76
N GLU A 187 36.38 86.77 -2.58
CA GLU A 187 37.65 87.01 -1.91
C GLU A 187 38.52 88.03 -2.67
N LYS A 188 38.58 87.95 -4.00
CA LYS A 188 39.26 88.97 -4.81
C LYS A 188 38.65 90.35 -4.63
N GLN A 189 37.32 90.44 -4.64
CA GLN A 189 36.61 91.71 -4.43
C GLN A 189 36.88 92.27 -3.03
N PHE A 190 36.84 91.41 -2.00
CA PHE A 190 37.15 91.78 -0.62
C PHE A 190 38.58 92.29 -0.47
N LEU A 191 39.56 91.64 -1.09
CA LEU A 191 40.96 92.07 -1.05
C LEU A 191 41.16 93.43 -1.72
N ILE A 192 40.53 93.68 -2.87
CA ILE A 192 40.59 94.99 -3.56
C ILE A 192 40.02 96.08 -2.64
N TYR A 193 38.82 95.88 -2.12
CA TYR A 193 38.18 96.83 -1.20
C TYR A 193 39.00 97.04 0.08
N SER A 194 39.55 95.98 0.65
CA SER A 194 40.38 96.06 1.86
C SER A 194 41.64 96.88 1.61
N HIS A 195 42.31 96.71 0.47
CA HIS A 195 43.47 97.54 0.10
C HIS A 195 43.10 99.02 -0.05
N GLU A 196 41.95 99.33 -0.66
CA GLU A 196 41.46 100.73 -0.78
C GLU A 196 41.22 101.36 0.59
N VAL A 197 40.58 100.65 1.52
CA VAL A 197 40.33 101.14 2.89
C VAL A 197 41.63 101.32 3.67
N ILE A 198 42.56 100.36 3.55
CA ILE A 198 43.90 100.42 4.14
C ILE A 198 44.66 101.65 3.62
N HIS A 199 44.61 101.90 2.30
CA HIS A 199 45.26 103.05 1.67
C HIS A 199 44.67 104.37 2.17
N ALA A 200 43.33 104.50 2.19
CA ALA A 200 42.65 105.69 2.70
C ALA A 200 42.95 105.94 4.20
N ALA A 201 43.05 104.89 5.02
CA ALA A 201 43.42 105.01 6.42
C ALA A 201 44.89 105.45 6.61
N ALA A 202 45.79 104.97 5.74
CA ALA A 202 47.19 105.38 5.71
C ALA A 202 47.34 106.85 5.30
N GLU A 203 46.61 107.30 4.27
CA GLU A 203 46.55 108.72 3.87
C GLU A 203 46.04 109.61 5.01
N ALA A 204 45.07 109.13 5.79
CA ALA A 204 44.55 109.81 6.96
C ALA A 204 45.46 109.72 8.22
N GLN A 205 46.67 109.16 8.10
CA GLN A 205 47.65 108.96 9.18
C GLN A 205 47.12 108.19 10.40
N ARG A 206 46.16 107.28 10.19
CA ARG A 206 45.64 106.40 11.25
C ARG A 206 46.51 105.14 11.37
N ASP A 207 46.44 104.46 12.50
CA ASP A 207 47.13 103.17 12.67
C ASP A 207 46.49 102.11 11.74
N VAL A 208 47.29 101.61 10.81
CA VAL A 208 46.88 100.69 9.73
C VAL A 208 47.13 99.23 10.13
N PHE A 209 47.96 98.99 11.16
CA PHE A 209 48.40 97.66 11.55
C PHE A 209 47.25 96.66 11.82
N PRO A 210 46.16 97.04 12.52
CA PRO A 210 45.02 96.14 12.73
C PRO A 210 44.30 95.74 11.43
N LEU A 211 44.21 96.67 10.46
CA LEU A 211 43.53 96.43 9.19
C LEU A 211 44.33 95.52 8.27
N CYS A 212 45.66 95.72 8.19
CA CYS A 212 46.54 94.83 7.45
C CYS A 212 46.49 93.40 7.99
N LYS A 213 46.42 93.24 9.32
CA LYS A 213 46.28 91.93 9.96
C LYS A 213 44.96 91.26 9.56
N ALA A 214 43.85 91.98 9.66
CA ALA A 214 42.53 91.45 9.30
C ALA A 214 42.43 91.06 7.81
N ALA A 215 43.03 91.84 6.90
CA ALA A 215 43.01 91.55 5.46
C ALA A 215 43.87 90.32 5.09
N SER A 216 44.95 90.06 5.82
CA SER A 216 45.88 88.94 5.54
C SER A 216 45.32 87.55 5.84
N GLU A 217 44.27 87.45 6.66
CA GLU A 217 43.71 86.19 7.16
C GLU A 217 42.51 85.68 6.33
N GLY A 218 42.18 86.34 5.21
CA GLY A 218 41.09 85.97 4.30
C GLY A 218 39.69 86.24 4.86
N ILE A 219 38.64 85.81 4.13
CA ILE A 219 37.24 85.95 4.57
C ILE A 219 37.03 85.18 5.89
N GLY A 220 36.86 85.92 6.99
CA GLY A 220 36.66 85.38 8.34
C GLY A 220 37.80 85.62 9.31
N GLY A 221 38.99 86.05 8.86
CA GLY A 221 40.00 86.68 9.73
C GLY A 221 40.45 85.84 10.93
N GLY A 222 40.49 84.51 10.80
CA GLY A 222 40.86 83.63 11.90
C GLY A 222 41.60 82.38 11.46
N LEU A 223 42.35 81.77 12.38
CA LEU A 223 43.01 80.47 12.20
C LEU A 223 42.11 79.23 12.36
N GLY A 224 40.81 79.38 12.65
CA GLY A 224 39.91 78.26 12.95
C GLY A 224 39.57 77.32 11.77
N PRO A 225 38.90 76.17 11.99
CA PRO A 225 38.38 75.34 10.91
C PRO A 225 37.34 76.13 10.10
N VAL A 226 37.33 75.97 8.78
CA VAL A 226 36.35 76.65 7.91
C VAL A 226 35.00 75.96 8.06
N PHE A 227 33.99 76.69 8.55
CA PHE A 227 32.61 76.20 8.66
C PHE A 227 31.71 77.06 7.76
N GLY A 228 31.09 76.44 6.75
CA GLY A 228 30.17 77.15 5.86
C GLY A 228 30.81 78.32 5.08
N GLY A 229 32.10 78.23 4.75
CA GLY A 229 32.83 79.24 3.97
C GLY A 229 33.34 80.44 4.77
N VAL A 230 32.91 80.62 6.02
CA VAL A 230 33.46 81.63 6.94
C VAL A 230 34.43 80.95 7.88
N ARG A 231 35.61 81.54 8.05
CA ARG A 231 36.62 81.05 8.99
C ARG A 231 36.46 81.74 10.34
N PRO A 232 35.93 81.10 11.40
CA PRO A 232 35.66 81.81 12.64
C PRO A 232 36.96 82.19 13.36
N SER A 233 37.06 83.44 13.81
CA SER A 233 38.12 83.91 14.69
C SER A 233 37.71 83.74 16.16
N TYR A 234 38.18 82.68 16.82
CA TYR A 234 38.00 82.51 18.27
C TYR A 234 38.96 83.43 19.03
N MET A 235 38.51 84.63 19.40
CA MET A 235 39.28 85.56 20.23
C MET A 235 39.15 85.22 21.71
N VAL A 236 40.23 85.45 22.48
CA VAL A 236 40.16 85.44 23.95
C VAL A 236 39.25 86.60 24.41
N GLN A 237 38.42 86.38 25.43
CA GLN A 237 37.51 87.41 25.98
C GLN A 237 38.22 88.54 26.76
N ASP A 238 39.55 88.61 26.72
CA ASP A 238 40.34 89.62 27.41
C ASP A 238 40.61 90.84 26.50
N ARG A 239 41.24 91.87 27.08
CA ARG A 239 41.59 93.09 26.32
C ARG A 239 42.72 92.88 25.30
N SER A 240 43.34 91.70 25.27
CA SER A 240 44.50 91.43 24.42
C SER A 240 44.11 91.26 22.96
N GLY A 241 42.87 90.84 22.70
CA GLY A 241 42.38 90.56 21.35
C GLY A 241 43.15 89.44 20.63
N ALA A 242 43.93 88.64 21.37
CA ALA A 242 44.69 87.53 20.82
C ALA A 242 43.74 86.40 20.41
N GLN A 243 44.05 85.76 19.28
CA GLN A 243 43.31 84.57 18.87
C GLN A 243 43.71 83.39 19.76
N MET A 244 42.72 82.62 20.21
CA MET A 244 42.92 81.38 20.96
C MET A 244 43.80 80.42 20.15
N PRO A 245 44.79 79.76 20.77
CA PRO A 245 45.57 78.71 20.12
C PRO A 245 44.65 77.61 19.60
N ASN A 246 44.89 77.16 18.36
CA ASN A 246 44.20 75.99 17.84
C ASN A 246 44.68 74.74 18.58
N TYR A 247 43.77 74.09 19.32
CA TYR A 247 44.03 72.82 20.00
C TYR A 247 44.07 71.61 19.04
N SER A 248 43.94 71.81 17.73
CA SER A 248 44.08 70.77 16.72
C SER A 248 45.49 70.80 16.13
N SER A 249 46.48 70.35 16.91
CA SER A 249 47.82 70.00 16.43
C SER A 249 47.90 68.50 16.09
N GLY A 250 48.87 68.09 15.28
CA GLY A 250 49.10 66.66 15.00
C GLY A 250 49.33 65.81 16.26
N ALA A 251 49.91 66.41 17.31
CA ALA A 251 50.10 65.74 18.61
C ALA A 251 48.78 65.50 19.35
N THR A 252 47.84 66.44 19.27
CA THR A 252 46.50 66.33 19.88
C THR A 252 45.53 65.48 19.06
N GLN A 253 45.75 65.31 17.74
CA GLN A 253 44.99 64.37 16.92
C GLN A 253 45.24 62.92 17.33
N ASN A 254 46.48 62.53 17.61
CA ASN A 254 46.80 61.20 18.12
C ASN A 254 46.09 60.89 19.45
N ILE A 255 46.04 61.87 20.36
CA ILE A 255 45.32 61.73 21.65
C ILE A 255 43.81 61.64 21.43
N LYS A 256 43.28 62.38 20.44
CA LYS A 256 41.87 62.32 20.07
C LYS A 256 41.51 60.98 19.44
N GLU A 257 42.32 60.44 18.54
CA GLU A 257 42.16 59.11 17.93
C GLU A 257 42.22 57.99 18.99
N LEU A 258 43.09 58.13 20.01
CA LEU A 258 43.13 57.25 21.19
C LEU A 258 41.85 57.24 22.03
N HIS A 259 40.97 58.24 21.85
CA HIS A 259 39.75 58.41 22.63
C HIS A 259 38.45 58.43 21.79
N GLU A 260 38.55 58.56 20.46
CA GLU A 260 37.46 58.38 19.52
C GLU A 260 37.26 56.88 19.24
N THR A 261 36.27 56.28 19.90
CA THR A 261 35.85 54.91 19.59
C THR A 261 34.97 54.92 18.34
N VAL A 262 35.46 54.30 17.25
CA VAL A 262 34.67 54.04 16.04
C VAL A 262 33.59 52.97 16.30
N ASP A 263 33.81 52.11 17.29
CA ASP A 263 32.90 51.04 17.68
C ASP A 263 32.14 51.37 18.99
N ILE A 264 30.82 51.48 18.86
CA ILE A 264 29.89 51.77 19.96
C ILE A 264 29.94 50.68 21.03
N GLN A 265 30.28 49.43 20.67
CA GLN A 265 30.34 48.32 21.63
C GLN A 265 31.56 48.43 22.56
N GLU A 266 32.67 48.93 22.05
CA GLU A 266 33.90 49.15 22.83
C GLU A 266 33.73 50.35 23.78
N ALA A 267 33.05 51.40 23.31
CA ALA A 267 32.65 52.53 24.14
C ALA A 267 31.75 52.10 25.32
N LYS A 268 30.75 51.27 25.04
CA LYS A 268 29.84 50.70 26.07
C LYS A 268 30.60 49.90 27.12
N LYS A 269 31.54 49.04 26.70
CA LYS A 269 32.38 48.25 27.63
C LYS A 269 33.24 49.14 28.52
N ARG A 270 33.88 50.17 27.98
CA ARG A 270 34.69 51.13 28.76
C ARG A 270 33.86 51.92 29.77
N LEU A 271 32.61 52.24 29.42
CA LEU A 271 31.66 52.92 30.31
C LEU A 271 30.98 51.98 31.32
N GLY A 272 31.36 50.69 31.34
CA GLY A 272 30.85 49.70 32.29
C GLY A 272 29.49 49.10 31.93
N PHE A 273 28.99 49.33 30.72
CA PHE A 273 27.78 48.67 30.22
C PHE A 273 28.15 47.29 29.67
N MET A 274 27.86 46.22 30.43
CA MET A 274 28.15 44.82 30.07
C MET A 274 26.91 44.01 29.66
N TRP A 275 25.81 44.65 29.28
CA TRP A 275 24.62 43.95 28.82
C TRP A 275 24.76 43.67 27.32
N GLU A 276 24.88 42.39 26.95
CA GLU A 276 24.85 41.91 25.56
C GLU A 276 23.38 41.68 25.15
N ASP A 277 23.00 42.15 23.95
CA ASP A 277 21.74 41.79 23.26
C ASP A 277 21.96 40.56 22.36
#